data_AF-A0A930MBP2-F1
#
_entry.id   AF-A0A930MBP2-F1
#
_cell.length_a   1.000
_cell.length_b   1.000
_cell.length_c   1.000
_cell.angle_alpha   90.00
_cell.angle_beta   90.00
_cell.angle_gamma   90.00
#
_symmetry.space_group_name_H-M   'P 1'
#
loop_
_entity.id
_entity.type
_entity.pdbx_description
1 polymer ?
#
loop_
_entity_poly.entity_id
_entity_poly.type
_entity_poly.pdbx_seq_one_letter_code
_entity_poly.pdbx_strand_id
1 'polypeptide(L)' 'MTKEEFHNEKMYQATMGVVRRMHSEGLISQEEYARVEQVFLEKYKPLIGSIYAGMALTPCPS' A
#
# COMPACT_ATOMS: atom_id res chain seq x y z
N MET A 1 -2.73 16.91 -9.32
CA MET A 1 -3.21 15.51 -9.48
C MET A 1 -4.06 15.42 -10.73
N THR A 2 -3.63 14.64 -11.73
CA THR A 2 -4.38 14.31 -12.94
C THR A 2 -5.43 13.23 -12.65
N LYS A 3 -6.34 12.98 -13.59
CA LYS A 3 -7.35 11.92 -13.46
C LYS A 3 -6.71 10.52 -13.36
N GLU A 4 -5.62 10.30 -14.09
CA GLU A 4 -4.85 9.06 -14.04
C GLU A 4 -4.14 8.90 -12.70
N GLU A 5 -3.46 9.95 -12.21
CA GLU A 5 -2.81 9.93 -10.89
C GLU A 5 -3.82 9.66 -9.78
N PHE A 6 -5.02 10.26 -9.85
CA PHE A 6 -6.09 9.99 -8.88
C PHE A 6 -6.61 8.55 -8.97
N HIS A 7 -6.76 8.01 -10.18
CA HIS A 7 -7.15 6.62 -10.37
C HIS A 7 -6.11 5.67 -9.77
N ASN A 8 -4.84 5.90 -10.07
CA ASN A 8 -3.73 5.10 -9.56
C ASN A 8 -3.64 5.15 -8.02
N GLU A 9 -3.78 6.33 -7.42
CA GLU A 9 -3.84 6.49 -5.97
C GLU A 9 -5.00 5.68 -5.38
N LYS A 10 -6.21 5.79 -5.95
CA LYS A 10 -7.38 5.03 -5.49
C LYS A 10 -7.14 3.52 -5.56
N MET A 11 -6.57 3.03 -6.67
CA MET A 11 -6.31 1.61 -6.85
C MET A 11 -5.24 1.10 -5.87
N TYR A 12 -4.17 1.87 -5.67
CA TYR A 12 -3.13 1.54 -4.70
C TYR A 12 -3.69 1.45 -3.27
N GLN A 13 -4.43 2.47 -2.82
CA GLN A 13 -4.96 2.50 -1.46
C GLN A 13 -5.99 1.38 -1.21
N ALA A 14 -6.87 1.11 -2.18
CA ALA A 14 -7.84 0.02 -2.07
C ALA A 14 -7.16 -1.34 -1.96
N THR A 15 -6.13 -1.57 -2.79
CA THR A 15 -5.36 -2.82 -2.79
C THR A 15 -4.60 -3.00 -1.47
N MET A 16 -3.84 -1.98 -1.07
CA MET A 16 -3.05 -2.04 0.17
C MET A 16 -3.92 -2.11 1.43
N GLY A 17 -5.15 -1.59 1.40
CA GLY A 17 -6.12 -1.76 2.47
C GLY A 17 -6.43 -3.24 2.76
N VAL A 18 -6.60 -4.05 1.71
CA VAL A 18 -6.83 -5.50 1.86
C VAL A 18 -5.56 -6.21 2.33
N VAL A 19 -4.41 -5.89 1.74
CA VAL A 19 -3.11 -6.51 2.08
C VAL A 19 -2.73 -6.24 3.54
N ARG A 20 -2.95 -5.02 4.05
CA ARG A 20 -2.75 -4.68 5.46
C ARG A 20 -3.63 -5.50 6.37
N ARG A 21 -4.90 -5.68 6.01
CA ARG A 21 -5.82 -6.51 6.79
C ARG A 21 -5.35 -7.95 6.86
N MET A 22 -4.95 -8.52 5.72
CA MET A 22 -4.39 -9.87 5.66
C MET A 22 -3.16 -10.01 6.56
N HIS A 23 -2.26 -9.02 6.56
CA HIS A 23 -1.09 -9.01 7.43
C HIS A 23 -1.48 -8.92 8.91
N SER A 24 -2.41 -8.02 9.28
CA SER A 24 -2.87 -7.88 10.67
C SER A 24 -3.60 -9.11 11.20
N GLU A 25 -4.27 -9.86 10.31
CA GLU A 25 -4.93 -11.13 10.65
C GLU A 25 -3.95 -12.32 10.63
N GLY A 26 -2.65 -12.09 10.37
CA GLY A 26 -1.62 -13.12 10.34
C GLY A 26 -1.68 -14.04 9.12
N LEU A 27 -2.42 -13.66 8.07
CA LEU A 27 -2.61 -14.46 6.86
C LEU A 27 -1.41 -14.39 5.89
N ILE A 28 -0.60 -13.35 6.01
CA ILE A 28 0.64 -13.17 5.24
C ILE A 28 1.76 -12.70 6.16
N SER A 29 3.00 -13.08 5.84
CA SER A 29 4.19 -12.64 6.59
C SER A 29 4.55 -11.19 6.28
N GLN A 30 5.42 -10.60 7.11
CA GLN A 30 5.95 -9.26 6.89
C GLN A 30 6.77 -9.17 5.58
N GLU A 31 7.48 -10.24 5.21
CA GLU A 31 8.23 -10.33 3.95
C GLU A 31 7.31 -10.44 2.73
N GLU A 32 6.16 -11.11 2.88
CA GLU A 32 5.13 -11.16 1.85
C GLU A 32 4.44 -9.80 1.69
N TYR A 33 4.09 -9.15 2.79
CA TYR A 33 3.57 -7.78 2.80
C TYR A 33 4.51 -6.82 2.05
N ALA A 34 5.81 -6.83 2.40
CA ALA A 34 6.80 -5.95 1.79
C ALA A 34 6.97 -6.20 0.29
N ARG A 35 6.96 -7.47 -0.16
CA ARG A 35 7.01 -7.83 -1.58
C ARG A 35 5.78 -7.32 -2.33
N VAL A 36 4.59 -7.49 -1.75
CA VAL A 36 3.34 -7.01 -2.33
C VAL A 36 3.32 -5.49 -2.44
N GLU A 37 3.78 -4.79 -1.40
CA GLU A 37 3.90 -3.33 -1.39
C GLU A 37 4.81 -2.82 -2.51
N GLN A 38 5.99 -3.42 -2.69
CA GLN A 38 6.91 -3.09 -3.78
C GLN A 38 6.28 -3.27 -5.16
N VAL A 39 5.60 -4.40 -5.40
CA VAL A 39 4.93 -4.68 -6.68
C VAL A 39 3.86 -3.62 -6.99
N PHE A 40 3.06 -3.23 -6.00
CA PHE A 40 1.97 -2.28 -6.22
C PHE A 40 2.44 -0.82 -6.25
N LEU A 41 3.53 -0.48 -5.58
CA LEU A 41 4.20 0.82 -5.73
C LEU A 41 4.67 1.01 -7.18
N GLU A 42 5.34 0.02 -7.76
CA GLU A 42 5.81 0.07 -9.14
C GLU A 42 4.65 0.08 -10.16
N LYS A 43 3.60 -0.69 -9.89
CA LYS A 43 2.43 -0.80 -10.77
C LYS A 43 1.63 0.50 -10.85
N TYR A 44 1.34 1.12 -9.71
CA TYR A 44 0.42 2.25 -9.65
C TYR A 44 1.14 3.59 -9.53
N LYS A 45 2.38 3.63 -9.06
CA LYS A 45 3.15 4.88 -8.86
C LYS A 45 2.31 5.93 -8.13
N PRO A 46 1.77 5.61 -6.94
CA PRO A 46 0.86 6.50 -6.22
C PRO A 46 1.54 7.83 -5.87
N LEU A 47 0.82 8.93 -6.03
CA LEU A 47 1.35 10.27 -5.84
C LEU A 47 1.46 10.63 -4.35
N ILE A 48 0.52 10.14 -3.52
CA ILE A 48 0.45 10.43 -2.08
C ILE A 48 1.05 9.27 -1.28
N GLY A 49 0.83 8.03 -1.73
CA GLY A 49 1.41 6.83 -1.11
C GLY A 49 2.95 6.80 -1.09
N SER A 50 3.61 7.48 -2.02
CA SER A 50 5.09 7.51 -2.12
C SER A 50 5.75 8.54 -1.20
N ILE A 51 5.10 9.66 -0.88
CA ILE A 51 5.64 10.70 0.02
C ILE A 51 5.74 10.18 1.47
N TYR A 52 4.94 9.18 1.82
CA TYR A 52 4.98 8.52 3.12
C TYR A 52 5.54 7.09 3.06
N ALA A 53 6.13 6.63 1.95
CA ALA A 53 6.68 5.27 1.88
C ALA A 53 7.87 5.04 2.86
N GLY A 54 8.46 6.11 3.41
CA GLY A 54 9.44 6.05 4.52
C GLY A 54 8.83 6.10 5.93
N MET A 55 7.52 6.35 6.05
CA MET A 55 6.76 6.36 7.30
C MET A 55 5.51 5.51 7.07
N ALA A 56 5.58 4.22 7.44
CA ALA A 56 4.42 3.31 7.39
C ALA A 56 3.15 4.06 7.80
N LEU A 57 2.24 4.26 6.83
CA LEU A 57 1.17 5.26 6.90
C LEU A 57 0.13 5.02 8.01
N THR A 58 0.23 3.92 8.73
CA THR A 58 -0.61 3.61 9.87
C THR A 58 0.21 2.77 10.85
N PRO A 59 0.39 3.17 12.12
CA PRO A 59 0.91 2.26 13.12
C PRO A 59 0.00 1.02 13.13
N CYS A 60 0.58 -0.17 13.06
CA CYS A 60 -0.14 -1.39 13.41
C CYS A 60 -0.75 -1.16 14.80
N PRO A 61 -2.08 -1.26 14.99
CA PRO A 61 -2.61 -1.28 16.33
C PRO A 61 -1.99 -2.49 17.04
N SER A 62 -1.32 -2.23 18.15
CA SER A 62 -0.75 -3.23 19.06
C SER A 62 -1.87 -4.01 19.74
#